data_AF-A0A3G4V913-F1
#
_entry.id   AF-A0A3G4V913-F1
#
_cell.length_a   1.000
_cell.length_b   1.000
_cell.length_c   1.000
_cell.angle_alpha   90.00
_cell.angle_beta   90.00
_cell.angle_gamma   90.00
#
_symmetry.space_group_name_H-M   'P 1'
#
loop_
_entity.id
_entity.type
_entity.pdbx_description
1 polymer ?
#
loop_
_entity_poly.entity_id
_entity_poly.type
_entity_poly.pdbx_seq_one_letter_code
_entity_poly.pdbx_strand_id
1 'polypeptide(L)'
;MSTRNLAVVLMCVLGLASCASTPTANESHANLTPEEVRQTRSRVFSEISGTYAVWSKKLEGADALRIYAPENYRDMMSSWKSAHDLFIEMRKDPTQVDAKHSVFSSETYAVGFRDRINSVEYNYKAIQGLKKQADFLLAPAMSQMAYLNKIEAGKYFRHAMNNLNRDYQRLFEYLVVSETEHAESYQETFLNNAVALEVRVIDAMYVKPLEQRLSDLSRLKYNTLAPVSYGYVEQGTAELAKYVAKSPRSFSEIEHQVDQINFQFRRLEAVVAEVNKLINIEKSQFEPMVLEAESRLHKISSVAKGNDYRDQSLTAQSERIAHDVEQLRKADRSEALQKENQLLKQQIALLQEQNTEGHSEDTQVALDRAEQNQADIEALKKLVSALQEKSDKS
;
A
#
# COMPACT_ATOMS: atom_id res chain seq x y z
N MET A 1 -6.13 56.49 3.32
CA MET A 1 -6.52 55.49 4.34
C MET A 1 -5.33 54.58 4.55
N SER A 2 -4.73 54.70 5.72
CA SER A 2 -3.36 54.28 6.03
C SER A 2 -3.34 52.93 6.74
N THR A 3 -2.44 52.07 6.25
CA THR A 3 -1.62 51.07 6.96
C THR A 3 -2.30 50.01 7.84
N ARG A 4 -2.01 48.73 7.54
CA ARG A 4 -1.63 47.72 8.54
C ARG A 4 -0.76 46.64 7.89
N ASN A 5 0.54 46.91 7.86
CA ASN A 5 1.58 45.88 7.71
C ASN A 5 1.63 45.13 9.04
N LEU A 6 1.30 43.83 9.05
CA LEU A 6 1.50 42.98 10.21
C LEU A 6 2.90 42.36 10.11
N ALA A 7 3.90 43.09 10.60
CA ALA A 7 5.23 42.55 10.82
C ALA A 7 5.17 41.62 12.04
N VAL A 8 5.20 40.31 11.81
CA VAL A 8 5.41 39.32 12.86
C VAL A 8 6.92 39.19 13.07
N VAL A 9 7.48 40.13 13.83
CA VAL A 9 8.81 39.99 14.44
C VAL A 9 8.64 39.08 15.64
N LEU A 10 8.80 37.77 15.46
CA LEU A 10 8.88 36.85 16.58
C LEU A 10 10.28 37.01 17.19
N MET A 11 10.39 37.89 18.19
CA MET A 11 11.56 37.97 19.05
C MET A 11 11.80 36.58 19.68
N CYS A 12 12.83 35.88 19.21
CA CYS A 12 13.45 34.82 19.99
C CYS A 12 14.03 35.47 21.26
N VAL A 13 13.24 35.43 22.33
CA VAL A 13 13.74 35.64 23.69
C VAL A 13 14.80 34.56 23.91
N LEU A 14 16.06 34.95 23.72
CA LEU A 14 17.24 34.22 24.14
C LEU A 14 17.15 34.11 25.66
N GLY A 15 16.56 33.01 26.12
CA GLY A 15 16.80 32.49 27.45
C GLY A 15 18.25 32.01 27.50
N LEU A 16 19.19 32.96 27.58
CA LEU A 16 20.49 32.71 28.19
C LEU A 16 20.21 32.46 29.67
N ALA A 17 19.80 31.23 30.00
CA ALA A 17 20.10 30.69 31.30
C ALA A 17 21.63 30.71 31.38
N SER A 18 22.16 31.69 32.12
CA SER A 18 23.54 31.71 32.55
C SER A 18 23.82 30.41 33.28
N CYS A 19 24.37 29.43 32.55
CA CYS A 19 25.09 28.35 33.18
C CYS A 19 26.27 29.02 33.87
N ALA A 20 26.25 29.01 35.20
CA ALA A 20 27.28 29.59 36.04
C ALA A 20 28.66 29.24 35.49
N SER A 21 29.45 30.28 35.20
CA SER A 21 30.86 30.16 34.87
C SER A 21 31.51 29.29 35.94
N THR A 22 31.87 28.06 35.57
CA THR A 22 32.69 27.22 36.44
C THR A 22 34.10 27.80 36.37
N PRO A 23 34.73 28.17 37.49
CA PRO A 23 36.06 28.76 37.45
C PRO A 23 37.02 27.75 36.81
N THR A 24 37.96 28.27 36.02
CA THR A 24 39.09 27.52 35.49
C THR A 24 39.75 26.73 36.60
N ALA A 25 39.89 25.42 36.41
CA ALA A 25 40.35 24.44 37.39
C ALA A 25 41.81 24.61 37.86
N ASN A 26 42.42 25.79 37.68
CA ASN A 26 43.77 26.08 38.16
C ASN A 26 43.82 27.08 39.33
N GLU A 27 42.72 27.75 39.69
CA GLU A 27 42.72 28.71 40.80
C GLU A 27 41.98 28.22 42.06
N SER A 28 41.25 27.10 41.99
CA SER A 28 40.42 26.61 43.10
C SER A 28 41.06 25.49 43.95
N HIS A 29 42.27 25.03 43.63
CA HIS A 29 42.92 23.92 44.34
C HIS A 29 43.88 24.32 45.46
N ALA A 30 44.08 25.63 45.71
CA ALA A 30 45.13 26.08 46.63
C ALA A 30 44.93 25.66 48.10
N ASN A 31 43.74 25.21 48.51
CA ASN A 31 43.41 24.88 49.91
C ASN A 31 42.62 23.56 50.11
N LEU A 32 42.51 22.69 49.11
CA LEU A 32 41.78 21.41 49.25
C LEU A 32 42.69 20.28 49.74
N THR A 33 42.18 19.46 50.65
CA THR A 33 42.84 18.21 51.05
C THR A 33 42.81 17.18 49.91
N PRO A 34 43.76 16.22 49.87
CA PRO A 34 43.77 15.18 48.84
C PRO A 34 42.46 14.37 48.75
N GLU A 35 41.75 14.18 49.87
CA GLU A 35 40.47 13.47 49.89
C GLU A 35 39.34 14.29 49.25
N GLU A 36 39.30 15.60 49.49
CA GLU A 36 38.34 16.51 48.86
C GLU A 36 38.55 16.56 47.34
N VAL A 37 39.80 16.61 46.87
CA VAL A 37 40.12 16.54 45.43
C VAL A 37 39.61 15.24 44.82
N ARG A 38 39.82 14.10 45.50
CA ARG A 38 39.35 12.78 45.03
C ARG A 38 37.83 12.71 44.96
N GLN A 39 37.13 13.24 45.96
CA GLN A 39 35.67 13.30 45.99
C GLN A 39 35.11 14.20 44.88
N THR A 40 35.71 15.37 44.65
CA THR A 40 35.32 16.27 43.56
C THR A 40 35.49 15.59 42.20
N ARG A 41 36.63 14.92 41.94
CA ARG A 41 36.84 14.17 40.68
C ARG A 41 35.81 13.06 40.49
N SER A 42 35.54 12.28 41.53
CA SER A 42 34.53 11.21 41.49
C SER A 42 33.14 11.75 41.13
N ARG A 43 32.75 12.89 41.73
CA ARG A 43 31.49 13.56 41.40
C ARG A 43 31.45 14.02 39.95
N VAL A 44 32.48 14.71 39.47
CA VAL A 44 32.55 15.19 38.08
C VAL A 44 32.49 14.01 37.09
N PHE A 45 33.22 12.93 37.37
CA PHE A 45 33.18 11.72 36.54
C PHE A 45 31.79 11.06 36.55
N SER A 46 31.11 11.03 37.70
CA SER A 46 29.74 10.52 37.80
C SER A 46 28.76 11.36 36.98
N GLU A 47 28.88 12.68 37.00
CA GLU A 47 28.06 13.60 36.19
C GLU A 47 28.30 13.35 34.69
N ILE A 48 29.57 13.29 34.28
CA ILE A 48 29.98 12.96 32.89
C ILE A 48 29.42 11.61 32.45
N SER A 49 29.50 10.58 33.30
CA SER A 49 28.98 9.24 33.02
C SER A 49 27.46 9.25 32.81
N GLY A 50 26.73 10.01 33.63
CA GLY A 50 25.29 10.21 33.48
C GLY A 50 24.95 10.91 32.15
N THR A 51 25.64 12.00 31.83
CA THR A 51 25.46 12.73 30.56
C THR A 51 25.77 11.86 29.35
N TYR A 52 26.85 11.08 29.39
CA TYR A 52 27.22 10.14 28.34
C TYR A 52 26.12 9.10 28.12
N ALA A 53 25.60 8.47 29.19
CA ALA A 53 24.55 7.47 29.07
C ALA A 53 23.26 8.04 28.45
N VAL A 54 22.87 9.26 28.84
CA VAL A 54 21.71 9.94 28.25
C VAL A 54 21.90 10.21 26.76
N TRP A 55 23.05 10.74 26.36
CA TRP A 55 23.30 11.06 24.95
C TRP A 55 23.51 9.83 24.08
N SER A 56 24.19 8.81 24.59
CA SER A 56 24.33 7.51 23.91
C SER A 56 22.96 6.95 23.55
N LYS A 57 22.02 6.96 24.51
CA LYS A 57 20.64 6.50 24.28
C LYS A 57 19.87 7.43 23.33
N LYS A 58 19.99 8.75 23.49
CA LYS A 58 19.28 9.72 22.62
C LYS A 58 19.71 9.65 21.15
N LEU A 59 20.96 9.25 20.89
CA LEU A 59 21.51 9.16 19.54
C LEU A 59 21.34 7.78 18.90
N GLU A 60 20.70 6.83 19.59
CA GLU A 60 20.27 5.57 18.98
C GLU A 60 19.30 5.85 17.83
N GLY A 61 19.61 5.36 16.62
CA GLY A 61 18.79 5.58 15.43
C GLY A 61 18.80 7.02 14.89
N ALA A 62 19.76 7.86 15.30
CA ALA A 62 19.88 9.24 14.83
C ALA A 62 20.09 9.37 13.31
N ASP A 63 20.41 8.29 12.59
CA ASP A 63 20.57 8.28 11.12
C ASP A 63 19.35 8.80 10.37
N ALA A 64 18.15 8.56 10.90
CA ALA A 64 16.91 9.09 10.33
C ALA A 64 16.84 10.62 10.39
N LEU A 65 17.60 11.26 11.28
CA LEU A 65 17.65 12.70 11.44
C LEU A 65 18.50 13.39 10.36
N ARG A 66 19.39 12.65 9.68
CA ARG A 66 20.34 13.20 8.70
C ARG A 66 19.66 13.98 7.57
N ILE A 67 18.46 13.56 7.16
CA ILE A 67 17.75 14.19 6.04
C ILE A 67 17.31 15.62 6.35
N TYR A 68 17.01 15.94 7.60
CA TYR A 68 16.45 17.23 7.98
C TYR A 68 17.50 18.35 8.02
N ALA A 69 18.76 18.02 8.35
CA ALA A 69 19.89 18.94 8.30
C ALA A 69 21.20 18.16 8.18
N PRO A 70 21.67 17.85 6.96
CA PRO A 70 22.85 16.99 6.75
C PRO A 70 24.12 17.53 7.42
N GLU A 71 24.35 18.85 7.33
CA GLU A 71 25.53 19.51 7.89
C GLU A 71 25.50 19.49 9.43
N ASN A 72 24.38 19.91 10.05
CA ASN A 72 24.22 19.84 11.51
C ASN A 72 24.32 18.40 12.03
N TYR A 73 23.77 17.42 11.30
CA TYR A 73 23.90 16.01 11.66
C TYR A 73 25.36 15.55 11.62
N ARG A 74 26.11 15.91 10.57
CA ARG A 74 27.54 15.60 10.46
C ARG A 74 28.31 16.19 11.64
N ASP A 75 28.06 17.45 11.98
CA ASP A 75 28.77 18.16 13.05
C ASP A 75 28.38 17.62 14.43
N MET A 76 27.11 17.24 14.63
CA MET A 76 26.63 16.53 15.81
C MET A 76 27.35 15.19 16.00
N MET A 77 27.39 14.35 14.96
CA MET A 77 28.00 13.02 15.04
C MET A 77 29.52 13.08 15.19
N SER A 78 30.17 14.07 14.56
CA SER A 78 31.59 14.36 14.77
C SER A 78 31.89 14.76 16.22
N SER A 79 31.07 15.67 16.78
CA SER A 79 31.20 16.10 18.17
C SER A 79 30.93 14.96 19.15
N TRP A 80 29.93 14.11 18.86
CA TRP A 80 29.62 12.93 19.65
C TRP A 80 30.77 11.93 19.67
N LYS A 81 31.39 11.66 18.51
CA LYS A 81 32.57 10.80 18.43
C LYS A 81 33.72 11.35 19.28
N SER A 82 33.99 12.65 19.18
CA SER A 82 35.03 13.30 20.01
C SER A 82 34.71 13.23 21.51
N ALA A 83 33.45 13.43 21.91
CA ALA A 83 33.02 13.29 23.30
C ALA A 83 33.15 11.83 23.80
N HIS A 84 32.81 10.85 22.95
CA HIS A 84 32.98 9.44 23.24
C HIS A 84 34.43 9.10 23.51
N ASP A 85 35.36 9.52 22.64
CA ASP A 85 36.79 9.24 22.80
C ASP A 85 37.33 9.82 24.12
N LEU A 86 36.97 11.07 24.46
CA LEU A 86 37.34 11.69 25.74
C LEU A 86 36.75 10.95 26.95
N PHE A 87 35.51 10.47 26.84
CA PHE A 87 34.87 9.68 27.89
C PHE A 87 35.58 8.34 28.12
N ILE A 88 35.99 7.65 27.04
CA ILE A 88 36.71 6.39 27.13
C ILE A 88 38.04 6.58 27.88
N GLU A 89 38.78 7.67 27.62
CA GLU A 89 40.02 7.98 28.34
C GLU A 89 39.77 8.26 29.82
N MET A 90 38.78 9.10 30.17
CA MET A 90 38.42 9.35 31.58
C MET A 90 37.92 8.09 32.30
N ARG A 91 37.29 7.15 31.59
CA ARG A 91 36.82 5.88 32.17
C ARG A 91 37.96 4.92 32.48
N LYS A 92 39.04 4.93 31.68
CA LYS A 92 40.24 4.12 31.93
C LYS A 92 40.98 4.61 33.17
N ASP A 93 41.04 5.92 33.35
CA ASP A 93 41.70 6.57 34.47
C ASP A 93 40.91 7.80 34.95
N PRO A 94 40.17 7.69 36.06
CA PRO A 94 39.40 8.81 36.62
C PRO A 94 40.24 10.03 37.03
N THR A 95 41.57 9.89 37.13
CA THR A 95 42.47 11.03 37.40
C THR A 95 42.70 11.92 36.17
N GLN A 96 42.25 11.49 34.98
CA GLN A 96 42.33 12.29 33.75
C GLN A 96 41.31 13.43 33.70
N VAL A 97 40.28 13.42 34.56
CA VAL A 97 39.18 14.41 34.57
C VAL A 97 39.69 15.86 34.58
N ASP A 98 40.71 16.13 35.39
CA ASP A 98 41.37 17.43 35.55
C ASP A 98 42.71 17.55 34.79
N ALA A 99 43.14 16.49 34.09
CA ALA A 99 44.33 16.52 33.26
C ALA A 99 44.07 17.27 31.94
N LYS A 100 45.09 17.96 31.42
CA LYS A 100 45.03 18.55 30.08
C LYS A 100 44.96 17.46 29.04
N HIS A 101 43.99 17.56 28.14
CA HIS A 101 43.76 16.53 27.13
C HIS A 101 44.67 16.67 25.89
N SER A 102 45.37 17.79 25.75
CA SER A 102 46.32 18.03 24.66
C SER A 102 47.45 18.96 25.11
N VAL A 103 48.66 18.72 24.60
CA VAL A 103 49.85 19.55 24.85
C VAL A 103 49.66 20.98 24.33
N PHE A 104 48.78 21.16 23.34
CA PHE A 104 48.48 22.45 22.72
C PHE A 104 47.19 23.10 23.25
N SER A 105 46.44 22.42 24.13
CA SER A 105 45.20 22.95 24.72
C SER A 105 45.36 23.23 26.21
N SER A 106 44.72 24.31 26.66
CA SER A 106 44.56 24.61 28.09
C SER A 106 43.37 23.86 28.73
N GLU A 107 42.58 23.13 27.94
CA GLU A 107 41.35 22.48 28.41
C GLU A 107 41.63 21.11 29.03
N THR A 108 40.95 20.82 30.14
CA THR A 108 40.96 19.48 30.74
C THR A 108 40.08 18.50 29.95
N TYR A 109 40.22 17.20 30.17
CA TYR A 109 39.31 16.20 29.57
C TYR A 109 37.84 16.49 29.91
N ALA A 110 37.54 16.88 31.14
CA ALA A 110 36.17 17.20 31.55
C ALA A 110 35.59 18.42 30.81
N VAL A 111 36.40 19.47 30.62
CA VAL A 111 35.99 20.67 29.85
C VAL A 111 35.78 20.30 28.39
N GLY A 112 36.74 19.62 27.75
CA GLY A 112 36.63 19.19 26.36
C GLY A 112 35.41 18.28 26.13
N PHE A 113 35.12 17.35 27.04
CA PHE A 113 33.92 16.52 26.96
C PHE A 113 32.65 17.38 27.00
N ARG A 114 32.55 18.30 27.96
CA ARG A 114 31.37 19.17 28.12
C ARG A 114 31.15 20.04 26.89
N ASP A 115 32.21 20.62 26.33
CA ASP A 115 32.11 21.47 25.14
C ASP A 115 31.62 20.68 23.92
N ARG A 116 32.13 19.46 23.73
CA ARG A 116 31.64 18.57 22.66
C ARG A 116 30.18 18.16 22.88
N ILE A 117 29.77 17.87 24.11
CA ILE A 117 28.36 17.60 24.42
C ILE A 117 27.47 18.83 24.19
N ASN A 118 27.95 20.04 24.50
CA ASN A 118 27.21 21.26 24.18
C ASN A 118 27.00 21.41 22.66
N SER A 119 28.02 21.10 21.84
CA SER A 119 27.88 21.05 20.38
C SER A 119 26.91 19.97 19.90
N VAL A 120 26.91 18.79 20.52
CA VAL A 120 25.92 17.73 20.25
C VAL A 120 24.51 18.23 20.56
N GLU A 121 24.30 18.82 21.73
CA GLU A 121 23.00 19.30 22.17
C GLU A 121 22.46 20.41 21.28
N TYR A 122 23.31 21.38 20.93
CA TYR A 122 22.96 22.48 20.04
C TYR A 122 22.48 21.97 18.68
N ASN A 123 23.28 21.12 18.02
CA ASN A 123 22.92 20.58 16.71
C ASN A 123 21.69 19.67 16.78
N TYR A 124 21.59 18.82 17.81
CA TYR A 124 20.41 17.98 18.00
C TYR A 124 19.14 18.82 18.14
N LYS A 125 19.15 19.89 18.95
CA LYS A 125 17.99 20.80 19.09
C LYS A 125 17.64 21.48 17.77
N ALA A 126 18.64 21.95 17.01
CA ALA A 126 18.43 22.57 15.70
C ALA A 126 17.75 21.59 14.72
N ILE A 127 18.28 20.37 14.62
CA ILE A 127 17.73 19.29 13.80
C ILE A 127 16.29 18.96 14.22
N GLN A 128 16.00 18.85 15.51
CA GLN A 128 14.64 18.59 16.01
C GLN A 128 13.66 19.73 15.69
N GLY A 129 14.13 20.98 15.70
CA GLY A 129 13.36 22.13 15.25
C GLY A 129 12.97 22.02 13.77
N LEU A 130 13.96 21.76 12.91
CA LEU A 130 13.76 21.58 11.47
C LEU A 130 12.91 20.36 11.16
N LYS A 131 13.07 19.26 11.91
CA LYS A 131 12.22 18.08 11.80
C LYS A 131 10.75 18.43 12.01
N LYS A 132 10.42 19.16 13.09
CA LYS A 132 9.03 19.56 13.36
C LYS A 132 8.44 20.42 12.24
N GLN A 133 9.25 21.33 11.68
CA GLN A 133 8.82 22.16 10.55
C GLN A 133 8.60 21.31 9.29
N ALA A 134 9.54 20.43 8.96
CA ALA A 134 9.46 19.54 7.81
C ALA A 134 8.30 18.55 7.91
N ASP A 135 8.08 17.94 9.08
CA ASP A 135 6.95 17.02 9.32
C ASP A 135 5.59 17.71 9.11
N PHE A 136 5.52 19.03 9.29
CA PHE A 136 4.32 19.82 9.04
C PHE A 136 4.21 20.27 7.57
N LEU A 137 5.24 20.96 7.07
CA LEU A 137 5.23 21.61 5.75
C LEU A 137 5.40 20.62 4.61
N LEU A 138 6.24 19.60 4.78
CA LEU A 138 6.61 18.63 3.74
C LEU A 138 5.87 17.29 3.88
N ALA A 139 4.84 17.21 4.73
CA ALA A 139 4.10 15.98 4.97
C ALA A 139 3.61 15.29 3.67
N PRO A 140 3.06 16.03 2.67
CA PRO A 140 2.68 15.42 1.39
C PRO A 140 3.87 14.81 0.65
N ALA A 141 4.99 15.53 0.55
CA ALA A 141 6.20 15.03 -0.12
C ALA A 141 6.80 13.81 0.58
N MET A 142 6.84 13.82 1.91
CA MET A 142 7.32 12.68 2.72
C MET A 142 6.44 11.44 2.50
N SER A 143 5.12 11.61 2.53
CA SER A 143 4.16 10.53 2.28
C SER A 143 4.32 9.95 0.87
N GLN A 144 4.46 10.82 -0.13
CA GLN A 144 4.67 10.41 -1.52
C GLN A 144 5.99 9.66 -1.72
N MET A 145 7.08 10.15 -1.15
CA MET A 145 8.38 9.48 -1.22
C MET A 145 8.35 8.11 -0.53
N ALA A 146 7.72 8.02 0.64
CA ALA A 146 7.53 6.74 1.34
C ALA A 146 6.72 5.75 0.48
N TYR A 147 5.67 6.21 -0.19
CA TYR A 147 4.88 5.38 -1.09
C TYR A 147 5.69 4.89 -2.31
N LEU A 148 6.45 5.77 -2.96
CA LEU A 148 7.33 5.40 -4.08
C LEU A 148 8.38 4.35 -3.70
N ASN A 149 8.94 4.46 -2.49
CA ASN A 149 9.83 3.44 -1.94
C ASN A 149 9.11 2.11 -1.70
N LYS A 150 7.87 2.16 -1.18
CA LYS A 150 7.04 0.96 -0.93
C LYS A 150 6.74 0.18 -2.21
N ILE A 151 6.47 0.85 -3.32
CA ILE A 151 6.25 0.21 -4.63
C ILE A 151 7.55 -0.11 -5.37
N GLU A 152 8.71 0.04 -4.72
CA GLU A 152 10.04 -0.18 -5.29
C GLU A 152 10.27 0.58 -6.60
N ALA A 153 9.84 1.84 -6.69
CA ALA A 153 9.92 2.64 -7.93
C ALA A 153 11.33 2.65 -8.57
N GLY A 154 12.38 2.60 -7.75
CA GLY A 154 13.78 2.53 -8.20
C GLY A 154 14.15 1.25 -8.96
N LYS A 155 13.40 0.15 -8.81
CA LYS A 155 13.56 -1.09 -9.57
C LYS A 155 13.14 -0.92 -11.02
N TYR A 156 12.05 -0.19 -11.25
CA TYR A 156 11.51 0.08 -12.59
C TYR A 156 12.20 1.27 -13.26
N PHE A 157 12.44 2.35 -12.51
CA PHE A 157 12.96 3.61 -13.05
C PHE A 157 14.06 4.22 -12.17
N ARG A 158 15.24 3.58 -12.13
CA ARG A 158 16.39 4.00 -11.32
C ARG A 158 16.78 5.46 -11.51
N HIS A 159 16.92 5.93 -12.75
CA HIS A 159 17.35 7.30 -13.03
C HIS A 159 16.34 8.34 -12.56
N ALA A 160 15.04 8.09 -12.77
CA ALA A 160 13.98 8.99 -12.33
C ALA A 160 13.92 9.05 -10.80
N MET A 161 14.01 7.91 -10.12
CA MET A 161 14.05 7.84 -8.67
C MET A 161 15.26 8.58 -8.08
N ASN A 162 16.44 8.45 -8.70
CA ASN A 162 17.64 9.16 -8.26
C ASN A 162 17.51 10.68 -8.39
N ASN A 163 16.92 11.16 -9.49
CA ASN A 163 16.64 12.59 -9.66
C ASN A 163 15.62 13.07 -8.61
N LEU A 164 14.55 12.30 -8.40
CA LEU A 164 13.53 12.63 -7.43
C LEU A 164 14.08 12.66 -5.99
N ASN A 165 15.02 11.77 -5.65
CA ASN A 165 15.72 11.80 -4.36
C ASN A 165 16.54 13.08 -4.14
N ARG A 166 17.14 13.64 -5.20
CA ARG A 166 17.85 14.92 -5.13
C ARG A 166 16.89 16.08 -4.94
N ASP A 167 15.79 16.09 -5.67
CA ASP A 167 14.73 17.10 -5.51
C ASP A 167 14.12 17.00 -4.10
N TYR A 168 13.92 15.79 -3.59
CA TYR A 168 13.46 15.57 -2.22
C TYR A 168 14.42 16.13 -1.17
N GLN A 169 15.73 15.94 -1.35
CA GLN A 169 16.75 16.51 -0.45
C GLN A 169 16.73 18.05 -0.45
N ARG A 170 16.58 18.67 -1.63
CA ARG A 170 16.49 20.14 -1.76
C ARG A 170 15.32 20.74 -0.98
N LEU A 171 14.20 20.03 -0.82
CA LEU A 171 13.09 20.50 0.00
C LEU A 171 13.53 20.76 1.46
N PHE A 172 14.38 19.90 2.00
CA PHE A 172 14.92 20.07 3.36
C PHE A 172 15.97 21.18 3.40
N GLU A 173 16.78 21.34 2.35
CA GLU A 173 17.77 22.42 2.24
C GLU A 173 17.10 23.81 2.31
N TYR A 174 15.96 24.02 1.64
CA TYR A 174 15.22 25.29 1.72
C TYR A 174 14.73 25.60 3.14
N LEU A 175 14.36 24.58 3.92
CA LEU A 175 13.96 24.78 5.32
C LEU A 175 15.15 25.17 6.21
N VAL A 176 16.35 24.63 5.94
CA VAL A 176 17.57 24.99 6.70
C VAL A 176 17.88 26.48 6.56
N VAL A 177 17.71 27.06 5.35
CA VAL A 177 17.95 28.49 5.09
C VAL A 177 16.74 29.38 5.36
N SER A 178 15.68 28.85 6.00
CA SER A 178 14.43 29.57 6.33
C SER A 178 13.67 30.13 5.11
N GLU A 179 13.85 29.53 3.94
CA GLU A 179 13.16 29.91 2.70
C GLU A 179 11.87 29.11 2.54
N THR A 180 10.92 29.29 3.45
CA THR A 180 9.68 28.49 3.51
C THR A 180 8.81 28.64 2.26
N GLU A 181 8.73 29.85 1.69
CA GLU A 181 7.98 30.10 0.43
C GLU A 181 8.58 29.32 -0.75
N HIS A 182 9.91 29.24 -0.83
CA HIS A 182 10.59 28.45 -1.85
C HIS A 182 10.38 26.95 -1.63
N ALA A 183 10.40 26.48 -0.38
CA ALA A 183 10.12 25.10 -0.04
C ALA A 183 8.69 24.68 -0.47
N GLU A 184 7.69 25.54 -0.26
CA GLU A 184 6.30 25.28 -0.67
C GLU A 184 6.15 25.22 -2.20
N SER A 185 6.68 26.20 -2.93
CA SER A 185 6.63 26.22 -4.40
C SER A 185 7.40 25.04 -5.01
N TYR A 186 8.57 24.71 -4.45
CA TYR A 186 9.36 23.58 -4.92
C TYR A 186 8.68 22.24 -4.61
N GLN A 187 7.93 22.15 -3.51
CA GLN A 187 7.17 20.95 -3.15
C GLN A 187 6.10 20.61 -4.19
N GLU A 188 5.42 21.60 -4.76
CA GLU A 188 4.45 21.36 -5.83
C GLU A 188 5.11 20.69 -7.05
N THR A 189 6.27 21.21 -7.46
CA THR A 189 7.06 20.63 -8.56
C THR A 189 7.51 19.21 -8.25
N PHE A 190 8.01 18.98 -7.02
CA PHE A 190 8.38 17.66 -6.55
C PHE A 190 7.19 16.68 -6.61
N LEU A 191 6.04 17.07 -6.10
CA LEU A 191 4.84 16.23 -6.05
C LEU A 191 4.35 15.86 -7.45
N ASN A 192 4.35 16.82 -8.38
CA ASN A 192 3.98 16.57 -9.78
C ASN A 192 4.91 15.53 -10.42
N ASN A 193 6.22 15.66 -10.22
CA ASN A 193 7.21 14.70 -10.72
C ASN A 193 7.06 13.33 -10.04
N ALA A 194 6.76 13.31 -8.75
CA ALA A 194 6.59 12.08 -7.98
C ALA A 194 5.32 11.31 -8.37
N VAL A 195 4.21 12.00 -8.60
CA VAL A 195 2.95 11.38 -9.09
C VAL A 195 3.13 10.89 -10.53
N ALA A 196 3.81 11.65 -11.39
CA ALA A 196 4.13 11.18 -12.74
C ALA A 196 5.00 9.92 -12.72
N LEU A 197 5.97 9.84 -11.81
CA LEU A 197 6.78 8.63 -11.62
C LEU A 197 5.93 7.46 -11.10
N GLU A 198 5.04 7.70 -10.14
CA GLU A 198 4.10 6.70 -9.64
C GLU A 198 3.29 6.07 -10.78
N VAL A 199 2.61 6.90 -11.58
CA VAL A 199 1.80 6.41 -12.71
C VAL A 199 2.64 5.55 -13.65
N ARG A 200 3.86 5.99 -13.98
CA ARG A 200 4.78 5.22 -14.84
C ARG A 200 5.17 3.88 -14.24
N VAL A 201 5.40 3.81 -12.93
CA VAL A 201 5.74 2.55 -12.24
C VAL A 201 4.57 1.59 -12.34
N ILE A 202 3.34 2.04 -12.03
CA ILE A 202 2.16 1.19 -12.10
C ILE A 202 1.86 0.75 -13.54
N ASP A 203 2.03 1.64 -14.52
CA ASP A 203 1.94 1.32 -15.95
C ASP A 203 2.97 0.25 -16.35
N ALA A 204 4.22 0.38 -15.90
CA ALA A 204 5.26 -0.62 -16.14
C ALA A 204 4.98 -1.98 -15.50
N MET A 205 4.29 -1.99 -14.35
CA MET A 205 3.92 -3.21 -13.63
C MET A 205 2.79 -3.97 -14.30
N TYR A 206 1.73 -3.27 -14.71
CA TYR A 206 0.46 -3.93 -15.11
C TYR A 206 0.14 -3.79 -16.60
N VAL A 207 0.49 -2.67 -17.23
CA VAL A 207 0.11 -2.39 -18.63
C VAL A 207 1.17 -2.87 -19.59
N LYS A 208 2.45 -2.52 -19.36
CA LYS A 208 3.57 -2.88 -20.27
C LYS A 208 3.68 -4.38 -20.56
N PRO A 209 3.47 -5.31 -19.59
CA PRO A 209 3.49 -6.74 -19.89
C PRO A 209 2.38 -7.16 -20.86
N LEU A 210 1.19 -6.56 -20.75
CA LEU A 210 0.06 -6.85 -21.64
C LEU A 210 0.30 -6.28 -23.04
N GLU A 211 0.83 -5.05 -23.14
CA GLU A 211 1.23 -4.46 -24.42
C GLU A 211 2.31 -5.28 -25.12
N GLN A 212 3.30 -5.77 -24.37
CA GLN A 212 4.35 -6.63 -24.91
C GLN A 212 3.76 -7.93 -25.45
N ARG A 213 2.87 -8.58 -24.68
CA ARG A 213 2.18 -9.80 -25.13
C ARG A 213 1.35 -9.54 -26.39
N LEU A 214 0.65 -8.42 -26.46
CA LEU A 214 -0.14 -8.03 -27.63
C LEU A 214 0.76 -7.82 -28.86
N SER A 215 1.90 -7.16 -28.69
CA SER A 215 2.92 -7.01 -29.74
C SER A 215 3.45 -8.36 -30.22
N ASP A 216 3.76 -9.28 -29.30
CA ASP A 216 4.24 -10.61 -29.64
C ASP A 216 3.21 -11.39 -30.46
N LEU A 217 1.93 -11.37 -30.06
CA LEU A 217 0.83 -12.02 -30.80
C LEU A 217 0.55 -11.38 -32.16
N SER A 218 0.71 -10.06 -32.28
CA SER A 218 0.61 -9.34 -33.55
C SER A 218 1.65 -9.82 -34.56
N ARG A 219 2.91 -10.05 -34.11
CA ARG A 219 3.96 -10.63 -34.97
C ARG A 219 3.61 -12.04 -35.44
N LEU A 220 2.86 -12.79 -34.64
CA LEU A 220 2.30 -14.11 -35.00
C LEU A 220 1.02 -14.01 -35.84
N LYS A 221 0.63 -12.82 -36.29
CA LYS A 221 -0.53 -12.54 -37.14
C LYS A 221 -1.89 -12.82 -36.49
N TYR A 222 -1.96 -12.87 -35.16
CA TYR A 222 -3.22 -13.13 -34.43
C TYR A 222 -4.28 -12.05 -34.72
N ASN A 223 -3.84 -10.81 -34.94
CA ASN A 223 -4.69 -9.70 -35.37
C ASN A 223 -5.35 -9.92 -36.75
N THR A 224 -4.75 -10.73 -37.62
CA THR A 224 -5.34 -11.06 -38.93
C THR A 224 -6.20 -12.31 -38.88
N LEU A 225 -5.82 -13.30 -38.05
CA LEU A 225 -6.55 -14.57 -37.92
C LEU A 225 -7.82 -14.41 -37.09
N ALA A 226 -7.80 -13.59 -36.04
CA ALA A 226 -8.92 -13.36 -35.15
C ALA A 226 -9.09 -11.86 -34.80
N PRO A 227 -9.37 -10.99 -35.80
CA PRO A 227 -9.36 -9.54 -35.63
C PRO A 227 -10.32 -9.03 -34.55
N VAL A 228 -11.51 -9.63 -34.43
CA VAL A 228 -12.50 -9.25 -33.41
C VAL A 228 -12.01 -9.56 -32.01
N SER A 229 -11.52 -10.79 -31.78
CA SER A 229 -10.97 -11.19 -30.48
C SER A 229 -9.72 -10.40 -30.10
N TYR A 230 -8.87 -10.10 -31.08
CA TYR A 230 -7.69 -9.27 -30.88
C TYR A 230 -8.08 -7.83 -30.48
N GLY A 231 -9.07 -7.26 -31.15
CA GLY A 231 -9.60 -5.92 -30.84
C GLY A 231 -10.11 -5.78 -29.41
N TYR A 232 -10.75 -6.81 -28.83
CA TYR A 232 -11.17 -6.77 -27.42
C TYR A 232 -9.98 -6.68 -26.46
N VAL A 233 -8.89 -7.40 -26.72
CA VAL A 233 -7.68 -7.35 -25.89
C VAL A 233 -6.98 -6.00 -26.04
N GLU A 234 -6.87 -5.49 -27.27
CA GLU A 234 -6.29 -4.18 -27.57
C GLU A 234 -7.05 -3.05 -26.87
N GLN A 235 -8.38 -3.04 -27.01
CA GLN A 235 -9.24 -2.07 -26.35
C GLN A 235 -9.12 -2.16 -24.83
N GLY A 236 -9.24 -3.37 -24.25
CA GLY A 236 -9.14 -3.55 -22.80
C GLY A 236 -7.78 -3.09 -22.24
N THR A 237 -6.69 -3.39 -22.94
CA THR A 237 -5.34 -2.93 -22.56
C THR A 237 -5.23 -1.40 -22.61
N ALA A 238 -5.79 -0.77 -23.65
CA ALA A 238 -5.79 0.69 -23.77
C ALA A 238 -6.69 1.38 -22.73
N GLU A 239 -7.81 0.76 -22.35
CA GLU A 239 -8.70 1.23 -21.28
C GLU A 239 -8.02 1.12 -19.91
N LEU A 240 -7.33 0.00 -19.64
CA LEU A 240 -6.54 -0.18 -18.43
C LEU A 240 -5.44 0.89 -18.32
N ALA A 241 -4.72 1.17 -19.41
CA ALA A 241 -3.70 2.22 -19.43
C ALA A 241 -4.27 3.60 -19.03
N LYS A 242 -5.44 3.95 -19.58
CA LYS A 242 -6.16 5.18 -19.22
C LYS A 242 -6.63 5.17 -17.77
N TYR A 243 -7.06 4.02 -17.25
CA TYR A 243 -7.48 3.87 -15.87
C TYR A 243 -6.31 4.04 -14.90
N VAL A 244 -5.19 3.38 -15.15
CA VAL A 244 -3.94 3.49 -14.37
C VAL A 244 -3.45 4.94 -14.32
N ALA A 245 -3.53 5.67 -15.44
CA ALA A 245 -3.15 7.08 -15.49
C ALA A 245 -4.01 7.99 -14.59
N LYS A 246 -5.27 7.61 -14.34
CA LYS A 246 -6.21 8.37 -13.51
C LYS A 246 -6.20 7.92 -12.05
N SER A 247 -6.06 6.61 -11.82
CA SER A 247 -6.26 5.96 -10.54
C SER A 247 -5.15 4.93 -10.24
N PRO A 248 -3.87 5.34 -10.20
CA PRO A 248 -2.73 4.42 -10.10
C PRO A 248 -2.71 3.60 -8.79
N ARG A 249 -3.41 4.04 -7.75
CA ARG A 249 -3.48 3.36 -6.45
C ARG A 249 -4.64 2.38 -6.31
N SER A 250 -5.50 2.27 -7.32
CA SER A 250 -6.69 1.41 -7.28
C SER A 250 -6.34 -0.05 -7.60
N PHE A 251 -5.46 -0.66 -6.79
CA PHE A 251 -4.87 -1.97 -7.07
C PHE A 251 -5.89 -3.08 -7.30
N SER A 252 -6.93 -3.16 -6.46
CA SER A 252 -7.97 -4.19 -6.61
C SER A 252 -8.69 -4.11 -7.95
N GLU A 253 -8.95 -2.90 -8.44
CA GLU A 253 -9.64 -2.71 -9.72
C GLU A 253 -8.68 -2.93 -10.90
N ILE A 254 -7.44 -2.46 -10.78
CA ILE A 254 -6.37 -2.72 -11.76
C ILE A 254 -6.16 -4.23 -11.94
N GLU A 255 -6.02 -4.98 -10.84
CA GLU A 255 -5.81 -6.42 -10.86
C GLU A 255 -7.01 -7.17 -11.46
N HIS A 256 -8.23 -6.78 -11.09
CA HIS A 256 -9.45 -7.34 -11.67
C HIS A 256 -9.52 -7.10 -13.19
N GLN A 257 -9.21 -5.89 -13.67
CA GLN A 257 -9.17 -5.61 -15.11
C GLN A 257 -8.05 -6.40 -15.81
N VAL A 258 -6.88 -6.53 -15.20
CA VAL A 258 -5.79 -7.37 -15.72
C VAL A 258 -6.24 -8.82 -15.88
N ASP A 259 -6.98 -9.37 -14.91
CA ASP A 259 -7.52 -10.73 -14.99
C ASP A 259 -8.54 -10.89 -16.12
N GLN A 260 -9.43 -9.91 -16.30
CA GLN A 260 -10.37 -9.88 -17.42
C GLN A 260 -9.65 -9.83 -18.77
N ILE A 261 -8.62 -8.99 -18.90
CA ILE A 261 -7.80 -8.90 -20.12
C ILE A 261 -7.06 -10.22 -20.37
N ASN A 262 -6.50 -10.84 -19.33
CA ASN A 262 -5.85 -12.15 -19.43
C ASN A 262 -6.82 -13.26 -19.85
N PHE A 263 -8.08 -13.19 -19.42
CA PHE A 263 -9.13 -14.07 -19.95
C PHE A 263 -9.35 -13.84 -21.45
N GLN A 264 -9.41 -12.58 -21.89
CA GLN A 264 -9.55 -12.26 -23.33
C GLN A 264 -8.33 -12.73 -24.14
N PHE A 265 -7.12 -12.65 -23.60
CA PHE A 265 -5.92 -13.25 -24.22
C PHE A 265 -6.08 -14.76 -24.45
N ARG A 266 -6.52 -15.50 -23.42
CA ARG A 266 -6.77 -16.95 -23.55
C ARG A 266 -7.86 -17.25 -24.59
N ARG A 267 -8.91 -16.43 -24.60
CA ARG A 267 -9.99 -16.54 -25.60
C ARG A 267 -9.47 -16.28 -27.01
N LEU A 268 -8.64 -15.25 -27.22
CA LEU A 268 -8.00 -14.96 -28.50
C LEU A 268 -7.17 -16.15 -28.98
N GLU A 269 -6.33 -16.72 -28.11
CA GLU A 269 -5.52 -17.91 -28.44
C GLU A 269 -6.40 -19.11 -28.85
N ALA A 270 -7.49 -19.36 -28.12
CA ALA A 270 -8.43 -20.42 -28.46
C ALA A 270 -9.11 -20.17 -29.83
N VAL A 271 -9.56 -18.95 -30.10
CA VAL A 271 -10.18 -18.59 -31.39
C VAL A 271 -9.18 -18.76 -32.54
N VAL A 272 -7.94 -18.31 -32.38
CA VAL A 272 -6.90 -18.48 -33.40
C VAL A 272 -6.60 -19.96 -33.65
N ALA A 273 -6.57 -20.79 -32.61
CA ALA A 273 -6.42 -22.23 -32.78
C ALA A 273 -7.55 -22.85 -33.61
N GLU A 274 -8.81 -22.45 -33.38
CA GLU A 274 -9.95 -22.93 -34.18
C GLU A 274 -9.96 -22.37 -35.61
N VAL A 275 -9.58 -21.10 -35.79
CA VAL A 275 -9.44 -20.49 -37.13
C VAL A 275 -8.35 -21.21 -37.94
N ASN A 276 -7.23 -21.56 -37.31
CA ASN A 276 -6.17 -22.31 -37.99
C ASN A 276 -6.62 -23.72 -38.41
N LYS A 277 -7.53 -24.36 -37.67
CA LYS A 277 -8.16 -25.59 -38.15
C LYS A 277 -8.98 -25.29 -39.40
N LEU A 278 -9.85 -24.28 -39.33
CA LEU A 278 -10.73 -23.88 -40.43
C LEU A 278 -10.00 -23.55 -41.75
N ILE A 279 -8.89 -22.80 -41.66
CA ILE A 279 -8.12 -22.39 -42.85
C ILE A 279 -7.55 -23.59 -43.61
N ASN A 280 -7.28 -24.70 -42.92
CA ASN A 280 -6.66 -25.90 -43.50
C ASN A 280 -7.68 -26.98 -43.89
N ILE A 281 -8.99 -26.69 -43.81
CA ILE A 281 -10.05 -27.66 -44.13
C ILE A 281 -10.33 -27.68 -45.63
N GLU A 282 -10.22 -28.86 -46.23
CA GLU A 282 -10.67 -29.12 -47.60
C GLU A 282 -12.20 -29.16 -47.68
N LYS A 283 -12.78 -28.90 -48.87
CA LYS A 283 -14.24 -28.91 -49.06
C LYS A 283 -14.91 -30.23 -48.65
N SER A 284 -14.21 -31.34 -48.81
CA SER A 284 -14.64 -32.69 -48.40
C SER A 284 -14.77 -32.86 -46.88
N GLN A 285 -14.13 -31.98 -46.11
CA GLN A 285 -14.07 -32.01 -44.65
C GLN A 285 -15.04 -31.02 -43.99
N PHE A 286 -15.83 -30.25 -44.77
CA PHE A 286 -16.84 -29.34 -44.24
C PHE A 286 -17.98 -30.07 -43.51
N GLU A 287 -18.54 -31.10 -44.14
CA GLU A 287 -19.61 -31.91 -43.51
C GLU A 287 -19.13 -32.59 -42.21
N PRO A 288 -17.98 -33.30 -42.19
CA PRO A 288 -17.42 -33.84 -40.95
C PRO A 288 -17.27 -32.82 -39.82
N MET A 289 -16.85 -31.60 -40.13
CA MET A 289 -16.70 -30.54 -39.12
C MET A 289 -18.05 -30.11 -38.52
N VAL A 290 -19.08 -29.93 -39.36
CA VAL A 290 -20.42 -29.58 -38.89
C VAL A 290 -21.00 -30.72 -38.05
N LEU A 291 -20.84 -31.97 -38.49
CA LEU A 291 -21.27 -33.15 -37.74
C LEU A 291 -20.52 -33.31 -36.41
N GLU A 292 -19.24 -32.90 -36.33
CA GLU A 292 -18.50 -32.88 -35.07
C GLU A 292 -19.09 -31.85 -34.09
N ALA A 293 -19.40 -30.64 -34.57
CA ALA A 293 -20.03 -29.61 -33.74
C ALA A 293 -21.43 -30.05 -33.27
N GLU A 294 -22.22 -30.65 -34.15
CA GLU A 294 -23.51 -31.25 -33.83
C GLU A 294 -23.37 -32.34 -32.76
N SER A 295 -22.43 -33.28 -32.94
CA SER A 295 -22.19 -34.36 -31.99
C SER A 295 -21.81 -33.84 -30.59
N ARG A 296 -21.01 -32.78 -30.53
CA ARG A 296 -20.67 -32.11 -29.26
C ARG A 296 -21.91 -31.50 -28.59
N LEU A 297 -22.78 -30.83 -29.34
CA LEU A 297 -24.03 -30.27 -28.80
C LEU A 297 -24.99 -31.36 -28.35
N HIS A 298 -25.19 -32.41 -29.15
CA HIS A 298 -26.00 -33.57 -28.78
C HIS A 298 -25.49 -34.27 -27.51
N LYS A 299 -24.16 -34.39 -27.35
CA LYS A 299 -23.57 -34.91 -26.11
C LYS A 299 -23.96 -34.05 -24.91
N ILE A 300 -23.90 -32.71 -25.04
CA ILE A 300 -24.31 -31.79 -23.96
C ILE A 300 -25.80 -31.92 -23.66
N SER A 301 -26.65 -31.94 -24.69
CA SER A 301 -28.12 -32.05 -24.53
C SER A 301 -28.54 -33.37 -23.87
N SER A 302 -27.88 -34.48 -24.26
CA SER A 302 -28.13 -35.81 -23.73
C SER A 302 -27.83 -35.93 -22.24
N VAL A 303 -26.77 -35.25 -21.76
CA VAL A 303 -26.41 -35.22 -20.34
C VAL A 303 -27.29 -34.25 -19.54
N ALA A 304 -27.75 -33.15 -20.14
CA ALA A 304 -28.64 -32.20 -19.47
C ALA A 304 -30.03 -32.80 -19.22
N LYS A 305 -30.81 -33.01 -20.28
CA LYS A 305 -32.24 -33.42 -20.19
C LYS A 305 -32.60 -34.61 -21.07
N GLY A 306 -31.68 -35.07 -21.92
CA GLY A 306 -31.91 -36.21 -22.80
C GLY A 306 -32.60 -35.87 -24.13
N ASN A 307 -32.86 -34.58 -24.42
CA ASN A 307 -33.51 -34.16 -25.66
C ASN A 307 -32.53 -34.18 -26.85
N ASP A 308 -33.01 -34.62 -28.01
CA ASP A 308 -32.27 -34.60 -29.27
C ASP A 308 -32.71 -33.41 -30.14
N TYR A 309 -31.76 -32.59 -30.55
CA TYR A 309 -32.00 -31.36 -31.32
C TYR A 309 -31.28 -31.34 -32.68
N ARG A 310 -30.70 -32.46 -33.09
CA ARG A 310 -29.84 -32.55 -34.29
C ARG A 310 -30.54 -32.23 -35.61
N ASP A 311 -31.86 -32.18 -35.62
CA ASP A 311 -32.69 -31.74 -36.75
C ASP A 311 -32.71 -30.21 -36.95
N GLN A 312 -32.10 -29.44 -36.04
CA GLN A 312 -32.06 -27.98 -36.06
C GLN A 312 -30.67 -27.43 -36.38
N SER A 313 -30.59 -26.16 -36.76
CA SER A 313 -29.29 -25.46 -36.91
C SER A 313 -28.48 -25.46 -35.60
N LEU A 314 -27.14 -25.45 -35.66
CA LEU A 314 -26.27 -25.46 -34.46
C LEU A 314 -26.60 -24.33 -33.48
N THR A 315 -26.98 -23.14 -33.98
CA THR A 315 -27.43 -22.02 -33.14
C THR A 315 -28.70 -22.39 -32.37
N ALA A 316 -29.73 -22.88 -33.07
CA ALA A 316 -30.99 -23.29 -32.44
C ALA A 316 -30.80 -24.45 -31.45
N GLN A 317 -29.93 -25.42 -31.78
CA GLN A 317 -29.51 -26.48 -30.86
C GLN A 317 -28.94 -25.89 -29.56
N SER A 318 -28.00 -24.94 -29.66
CA SER A 318 -27.37 -24.32 -28.49
C SER A 318 -28.36 -23.55 -27.62
N GLU A 319 -29.31 -22.84 -28.22
CA GLU A 319 -30.35 -22.08 -27.52
C GLU A 319 -31.33 -23.00 -26.77
N ARG A 320 -31.75 -24.09 -27.41
CA ARG A 320 -32.62 -25.10 -26.79
C ARG A 320 -31.95 -25.81 -25.62
N ILE A 321 -30.67 -26.16 -25.77
CA ILE A 321 -29.86 -26.73 -24.68
C ILE A 321 -29.76 -25.76 -23.51
N ALA A 322 -29.45 -24.49 -23.78
CA ALA A 322 -29.38 -23.47 -22.74
C ALA A 322 -30.72 -23.29 -22.01
N HIS A 323 -31.83 -23.29 -22.75
CA HIS A 323 -33.16 -23.24 -22.18
C HIS A 323 -33.43 -24.44 -21.27
N ASP A 324 -33.13 -25.66 -21.71
CA ASP A 324 -33.33 -26.87 -20.91
C ASP A 324 -32.49 -26.88 -19.63
N VAL A 325 -31.23 -26.46 -19.71
CA VAL A 325 -30.35 -26.34 -18.52
C VAL A 325 -30.90 -25.32 -17.53
N GLU A 326 -31.44 -24.20 -18.00
CA GLU A 326 -32.08 -23.19 -17.14
C GLU A 326 -33.33 -23.75 -16.45
N GLN A 327 -34.15 -24.54 -17.15
CA GLN A 327 -35.32 -25.19 -16.55
C GLN A 327 -34.91 -26.22 -15.50
N LEU A 328 -33.88 -27.01 -15.75
CA LEU A 328 -33.34 -27.98 -14.78
C LEU A 328 -32.86 -27.28 -13.50
N ARG A 329 -32.09 -26.19 -13.62
CA ARG A 329 -31.65 -25.41 -12.46
C ARG A 329 -32.81 -24.86 -11.64
N LYS A 330 -33.90 -24.44 -12.29
CA LYS A 330 -35.11 -23.96 -11.60
C LYS A 330 -35.83 -25.10 -10.86
N ALA A 331 -35.94 -26.27 -11.48
CA ALA A 331 -36.52 -27.46 -10.85
C ALA A 331 -35.70 -27.91 -9.64
N ASP A 332 -34.38 -28.03 -9.77
CA ASP A 332 -33.48 -28.42 -8.68
C ASP A 332 -33.57 -27.45 -7.49
N ARG A 333 -33.60 -26.14 -7.77
CA ARG A 333 -33.76 -25.12 -6.72
C ARG A 333 -35.11 -25.23 -6.01
N SER A 334 -36.16 -25.58 -6.74
CA SER A 334 -37.50 -25.81 -6.17
C SER A 334 -37.50 -27.03 -5.24
N GLU A 335 -36.88 -28.13 -5.64
CA GLU A 335 -36.74 -29.34 -4.80
C GLU A 335 -35.90 -29.09 -3.55
N ALA A 336 -34.80 -28.34 -3.67
CA ALA A 336 -33.96 -27.96 -2.53
C ALA A 336 -34.75 -27.12 -1.50
N LEU A 337 -35.53 -26.14 -1.97
CA LEU A 337 -36.40 -25.33 -1.12
C LEU A 337 -37.52 -26.15 -0.47
N GLN A 338 -38.07 -27.15 -1.17
CA GLN A 338 -39.07 -28.05 -0.59
C GLN A 338 -38.50 -28.90 0.56
N LYS A 339 -37.27 -29.43 0.40
CA LYS A 339 -36.59 -30.18 1.45
C LYS A 339 -36.27 -29.32 2.67
N GLU A 340 -35.77 -28.10 2.45
CA GLU A 340 -35.52 -27.13 3.53
C GLU A 340 -36.81 -26.81 4.31
N ASN A 341 -37.93 -26.62 3.61
CA ASN A 341 -39.23 -26.40 4.25
C ASN A 341 -39.71 -27.61 5.05
N GLN A 342 -39.50 -28.83 4.56
CA GLN A 342 -39.84 -30.03 5.32
C GLN A 342 -39.01 -30.14 6.60
N LEU A 343 -37.73 -29.81 6.53
CA LEU A 343 -36.83 -29.83 7.69
C LEU A 343 -37.19 -28.75 8.71
N LEU A 344 -37.52 -27.54 8.26
CA LEU A 344 -38.03 -26.47 9.12
C LEU A 344 -39.36 -26.85 9.79
N LYS A 345 -40.28 -27.51 9.06
CA LYS A 345 -41.53 -28.03 9.64
C LYS A 345 -41.28 -29.08 10.72
N GLN A 346 -40.30 -29.96 10.51
CA GLN A 346 -39.90 -30.94 11.52
C GLN A 346 -39.28 -30.28 12.75
N GLN A 347 -38.42 -29.27 12.57
CA GLN A 347 -37.86 -28.47 13.67
C GLN A 347 -38.94 -27.74 14.46
N ILE A 348 -39.93 -27.15 13.79
CA ILE A 348 -41.06 -26.49 14.45
C ILE A 348 -41.88 -27.50 15.26
N ALA A 349 -42.16 -28.70 14.71
CA ALA A 349 -42.87 -29.74 15.45
C ALA A 349 -42.10 -30.18 16.72
N LEU A 350 -40.78 -30.34 16.62
CA LEU A 350 -39.89 -30.64 17.76
C LEU A 350 -39.88 -29.51 18.79
N LEU A 351 -39.80 -28.25 18.36
CA LEU A 351 -39.83 -27.09 19.25
C LEU A 351 -41.20 -26.89 19.90
N GLN A 352 -42.29 -27.23 19.21
CA GLN A 352 -43.65 -27.21 19.77
C GLN A 352 -43.84 -28.32 20.81
N GLU A 353 -43.27 -29.50 20.58
CA GLU A 353 -43.25 -30.61 21.55
C GLU A 353 -42.38 -30.29 22.77
N GLN A 354 -41.28 -29.55 22.59
CA GLN A 354 -40.47 -29.00 23.69
C GLN A 354 -41.16 -27.84 24.43
N ASN A 355 -41.93 -26.99 23.74
CA ASN A 355 -42.63 -25.85 24.34
C ASN A 355 -44.01 -26.19 24.95
N THR A 356 -44.51 -27.42 24.81
CA THR A 356 -45.53 -27.94 25.74
C THR A 356 -45.02 -27.98 27.19
N GLU A 357 -43.72 -27.76 27.44
CA GLU A 357 -43.13 -27.54 28.77
C GLU A 357 -42.73 -26.07 29.07
N GLY A 358 -42.99 -25.08 28.20
CA GLY A 358 -42.71 -23.67 28.53
C GLY A 358 -42.86 -22.69 27.38
N HIS A 359 -43.56 -21.57 27.59
CA HIS A 359 -43.79 -20.52 26.58
C HIS A 359 -42.59 -19.55 26.49
N SER A 360 -42.02 -19.34 25.30
CA SER A 360 -41.04 -18.25 25.06
C SER A 360 -41.15 -17.60 23.65
N GLU A 361 -40.80 -16.31 23.58
CA GLU A 361 -40.93 -15.38 22.43
C GLU A 361 -40.22 -15.83 21.13
N ASP A 362 -39.18 -16.67 21.22
CA ASP A 362 -38.45 -17.18 20.05
C ASP A 362 -39.32 -18.02 19.11
N THR A 363 -40.40 -18.62 19.64
CA THR A 363 -41.37 -19.42 18.88
C THR A 363 -42.18 -18.57 17.89
N GLN A 364 -42.49 -17.33 18.27
CA GLN A 364 -43.32 -16.44 17.46
C GLN A 364 -42.55 -15.94 16.24
N VAL A 365 -41.26 -15.61 16.42
CA VAL A 365 -40.36 -15.20 15.33
C VAL A 365 -40.14 -16.35 14.34
N ALA A 366 -40.05 -17.59 14.81
CA ALA A 366 -39.93 -18.77 13.95
C ALA A 366 -41.23 -19.07 13.17
N LEU A 367 -42.40 -18.88 13.79
CA LEU A 367 -43.71 -19.00 13.15
C LEU A 367 -43.93 -17.92 12.08
N ASP A 368 -43.65 -16.66 12.38
CA ASP A 368 -43.79 -15.54 11.44
C ASP A 368 -42.90 -15.74 10.20
N ARG A 369 -41.67 -16.24 10.41
CA ARG A 369 -40.73 -16.54 9.33
C ARG A 369 -41.18 -17.74 8.48
N ALA A 370 -41.85 -18.72 9.09
CA ALA A 370 -42.41 -19.87 8.38
C ALA A 370 -43.66 -19.49 7.56
N GLU A 371 -44.53 -18.64 8.09
CA GLU A 371 -45.68 -18.09 7.35
C GLU A 371 -45.23 -17.25 6.17
N GLN A 372 -44.19 -16.43 6.35
CA GLN A 372 -43.61 -15.63 5.27
C GLN A 372 -43.00 -16.51 4.17
N ASN A 373 -42.26 -17.57 4.55
CA ASN A 373 -41.76 -18.55 3.59
C ASN A 373 -42.89 -19.30 2.86
N GLN A 374 -44.01 -19.58 3.53
CA GLN A 374 -45.15 -20.24 2.92
C GLN A 374 -45.88 -19.31 1.93
N ALA A 375 -45.99 -18.03 2.24
CA ALA A 375 -46.49 -17.00 1.32
C ALA A 375 -45.60 -16.87 0.07
N ASP A 376 -44.28 -16.91 0.25
CA ASP A 376 -43.31 -16.86 -0.87
C ASP A 376 -43.43 -18.09 -1.77
N ILE A 377 -43.68 -19.28 -1.21
CA ILE A 377 -43.91 -20.51 -1.99
C ILE A 377 -45.22 -20.43 -2.78
N GLU A 378 -46.30 -19.90 -2.20
CA GLU A 378 -47.54 -19.70 -2.95
C GLU A 378 -47.38 -18.67 -4.08
N ALA A 379 -46.63 -17.60 -3.84
CA ALA A 379 -46.28 -16.62 -4.87
C ALA A 379 -45.48 -17.28 -5.99
N LEU A 380 -44.48 -18.11 -5.66
CA LEU A 380 -43.70 -18.87 -6.64
C LEU A 380 -44.55 -19.89 -7.41
N LYS A 381 -45.47 -20.61 -6.74
CA LYS A 381 -46.40 -21.54 -7.40
C LYS A 381 -47.32 -20.80 -8.39
N LYS A 382 -47.90 -19.67 -8.00
CA LYS A 382 -48.72 -18.84 -8.90
C LYS A 382 -47.90 -18.33 -10.08
N LEU A 383 -46.64 -17.94 -9.86
CA LEU A 383 -45.76 -17.48 -10.92
C LEU A 383 -45.39 -18.60 -11.90
N VAL A 384 -45.13 -19.82 -11.39
CA VAL A 384 -44.92 -21.01 -12.21
C VAL A 384 -46.16 -21.35 -13.03
N SER A 385 -47.36 -21.34 -12.43
CA SER A 385 -48.62 -21.60 -13.15
C SER A 385 -48.93 -20.53 -14.21
N ALA A 386 -48.68 -19.25 -13.91
CA ALA A 386 -48.86 -18.17 -14.88
C ALA A 386 -47.86 -18.27 -16.05
N LEU A 387 -46.64 -18.77 -15.80
CA LEU A 387 -45.65 -19.02 -16.85
C LEU A 387 -46.00 -20.25 -17.69
N GLN A 388 -46.61 -21.29 -17.10
CA GLN A 388 -47.12 -22.46 -17.82
C GLN A 388 -48.32 -22.10 -18.71
N GLU A 389 -49.29 -21.32 -18.21
CA GLU A 389 -50.43 -20.85 -19.02
C GLU A 389 -50.00 -19.93 -20.18
N LYS A 390 -48.89 -19.20 -20.02
CA LYS A 390 -48.33 -18.35 -21.09
C LYS A 390 -47.50 -19.15 -22.10
N SER A 391 -46.94 -20.28 -21.68
CA SER A 391 -46.26 -21.26 -22.53
C SER A 391 -47.25 -22.08 -23.38
N ASP A 392 -48.45 -22.37 -22.87
CA ASP A 392 -49.47 -23.15 -23.59
C ASP A 392 -50.33 -22.31 -24.55
N LYS A 393 -50.18 -20.98 -24.53
CA LYS A 393 -50.90 -20.02 -25.39
C LYS A 393 -50.02 -19.35 -26.46
N SER A 394 -48.76 -19.78 -26.62
CA SER A 394 -47.83 -19.36 -27.68
C SER A 394 -47.32 -20.57 -28.43
#